data_AF-A0A178Z7A7-F1
#
_entry.id   AF-A0A178Z7A7-F1
#
_cell.length_a   1.000
_cell.length_b   1.000
_cell.length_c   1.000
_cell.angle_alpha   90.00
_cell.angle_beta   90.00
_cell.angle_gamma   90.00
#
_symmetry.space_group_name_H-M   'P 1'
#
loop_
_entity.id
_entity.type
_entity.pdbx_description
1 polymer ?
#
loop_
_entity_poly.entity_id
_entity_poly.type
_entity_poly.pdbx_seq_one_letter_code
_entity_poly.pdbx_strand_id
1 'polypeptide(L)'
;MPQSNNNIHYHRSLLNGSITTFYSVCFQRLRTGKMEDALFDALTPIHSIPRIPALLFTLMRPPDSRPHETQQQLLSRHASAFRAHLDKDRPQDANNEEKEKMGRLNLCSWRLLQEVVVAEEDDPSGHKRRRRGEGVNKGENDEDQDLLGGLSVSLTYEKVTSYFVIYTRFPTSYAVGRRRTTTATEQSAILCSKSSPGDLKSFIDYLCENFDIPSIPPLELNGNFMEATLDDYLFSLLQSFTRDGTSKVALLKDKFKSILDTIELALAIRLPTSQIAWTRICCPASDFPSWYYKMATLAQQQGSWPRDTFLSSMLRDGSGQTGVNLQAWSMDGEDPFGKDSSNAPRGGDEKDAQQDPVRREEQPVMRLEKLANSAYTLYKSGVKFKSQAVRAAGDAVQAGTTEGPPRGESANCVVRANRNLLMSLISHAHALQ
;
A
#
# COMPACT_ATOMS: atom_id res chain seq x y z
N MET A 1 -18.61 -52.00 -11.85
CA MET A 1 -18.42 -52.16 -10.39
C MET A 1 -17.63 -53.45 -10.19
N PRO A 2 -16.45 -53.40 -9.55
CA PRO A 2 -16.34 -53.08 -8.14
C PRO A 2 -15.36 -51.94 -7.81
N GLN A 3 -15.57 -51.38 -6.63
CA GLN A 3 -14.95 -50.19 -6.05
C GLN A 3 -13.62 -50.52 -5.38
N SER A 4 -12.62 -49.65 -5.52
CA SER A 4 -11.41 -49.67 -4.70
C SER A 4 -11.51 -48.57 -3.64
N ASN A 5 -11.49 -48.97 -2.37
CA ASN A 5 -11.36 -48.11 -1.21
C ASN A 5 -9.88 -47.96 -0.88
N ASN A 6 -9.34 -46.74 -0.98
CA ASN A 6 -8.06 -46.38 -0.38
C ASN A 6 -8.31 -45.43 0.79
N ASN A 7 -8.18 -45.97 2.01
CA ASN A 7 -8.10 -45.21 3.25
C ASN A 7 -6.68 -44.63 3.38
N ILE A 8 -6.58 -43.30 3.47
CA ILE A 8 -5.33 -42.61 3.87
C ILE A 8 -5.51 -42.11 5.31
N HIS A 9 -4.68 -42.66 6.20
CA HIS A 9 -4.54 -42.23 7.59
C HIS A 9 -3.92 -40.83 7.67
N TYR A 10 -4.59 -39.90 8.37
CA TYR A 10 -4.01 -38.61 8.76
C TYR A 10 -3.20 -38.75 10.05
N HIS A 11 -1.89 -38.56 9.96
CA HIS A 11 -1.03 -38.32 11.12
C HIS A 11 -1.18 -36.86 11.56
N ARG A 12 -1.77 -36.65 12.74
CA ARG A 12 -2.01 -35.35 13.37
C ARG A 12 -1.14 -35.24 14.63
N SER A 13 0.07 -34.70 14.53
CA SER A 13 0.76 -34.10 15.68
C SER A 13 1.95 -33.22 15.22
N LEU A 14 2.24 -32.17 16.00
CA LEU A 14 3.36 -31.19 15.88
C LEU A 14 3.08 -29.82 15.23
N LEU A 15 1.93 -29.17 15.51
CA LEU A 15 1.70 -27.76 15.13
C LEU A 15 1.48 -26.77 16.29
N ASN A 16 1.61 -27.19 17.55
CA ASN A 16 1.32 -26.29 18.69
C ASN A 16 2.55 -25.54 19.25
N GLY A 17 3.78 -25.85 18.81
CA GLY A 17 5.01 -25.21 19.29
C GLY A 17 5.54 -24.05 18.43
N SER A 18 5.01 -23.85 17.22
CA SER A 18 5.54 -22.88 16.24
C SER A 18 4.80 -21.53 16.26
N ILE A 19 3.52 -21.55 16.64
CA ILE A 19 2.64 -20.37 16.58
C ILE A 19 3.05 -19.32 17.62
N THR A 20 3.34 -19.72 18.86
CA THR A 20 3.72 -18.81 19.96
C THR A 20 5.08 -18.14 19.72
N THR A 21 6.02 -18.86 19.11
CA THR A 21 7.36 -18.34 18.79
C THR A 21 7.30 -17.34 17.63
N PHE A 22 6.41 -17.56 16.66
CA PHE A 22 6.20 -16.61 15.55
C PHE A 22 5.60 -15.28 16.03
N TYR A 23 4.64 -15.32 16.97
CA TYR A 23 4.07 -14.12 17.58
C TYR A 23 5.09 -13.34 18.43
N SER A 24 5.99 -14.03 19.12
CA SER A 24 7.06 -13.41 19.93
C SER A 24 8.09 -12.64 19.08
N VAL A 25 8.44 -13.17 17.89
CA VAL A 25 9.40 -12.51 16.97
C VAL A 25 8.79 -11.27 16.29
N CYS A 26 7.49 -11.28 15.95
CA CYS A 26 6.80 -10.07 15.51
C CYS A 26 6.73 -9.01 16.63
N PHE A 27 6.56 -9.44 17.88
CA PHE A 27 6.46 -8.57 19.05
C PHE A 27 7.78 -7.83 19.38
N GLN A 28 8.94 -8.46 19.14
CA GLN A 28 10.23 -7.78 19.33
C GLN A 28 10.53 -6.71 18.28
N ARG A 29 10.00 -6.85 17.05
CA ARG A 29 10.25 -5.91 15.96
C ARG A 29 9.54 -4.57 16.18
N LEU A 30 8.27 -4.59 16.55
CA LEU A 30 7.51 -3.35 16.82
C LEU A 30 7.98 -2.58 18.08
N ARG A 31 8.88 -3.15 18.89
CA ARG A 31 9.50 -2.45 20.04
C ARG A 31 10.46 -1.34 19.62
N THR A 32 11.01 -1.38 18.41
CA THR A 32 12.03 -0.43 17.96
C THR A 32 11.46 0.92 17.51
N GLY A 33 10.13 1.04 17.35
CA GLY A 33 9.49 2.25 16.85
C GLY A 33 9.82 2.57 15.38
N LYS A 34 10.55 1.68 14.69
CA LYS A 34 10.89 1.87 13.28
C LYS A 34 9.66 1.66 12.42
N MET A 35 9.43 2.62 11.54
CA MET A 35 8.39 2.57 10.53
C MET A 35 8.43 1.26 9.72
N GLU A 36 9.64 0.78 9.41
CA GLU A 36 9.88 -0.48 8.70
C GLU A 36 9.17 -1.67 9.36
N ASP A 37 9.19 -1.78 10.69
CA ASP A 37 8.58 -2.91 11.39
C ASP A 37 7.05 -2.87 11.33
N ALA A 38 6.45 -1.66 11.27
CA ALA A 38 5.00 -1.47 11.15
C ALA A 38 4.49 -1.65 9.70
N LEU A 39 5.36 -1.42 8.70
CA LEU A 39 5.02 -1.62 7.29
C LEU A 39 4.74 -3.08 6.95
N PHE A 40 5.44 -4.03 7.59
CA PHE A 40 5.41 -5.45 7.20
C PHE A 40 4.45 -6.33 8.00
N ASP A 41 3.70 -5.74 8.93
CA ASP A 41 2.59 -6.44 9.56
C ASP A 41 1.35 -6.34 8.65
N ALA A 42 0.64 -7.46 8.47
CA ALA A 42 -0.41 -7.57 7.46
C ALA A 42 -1.61 -6.65 7.76
N LEU A 43 -1.72 -5.49 7.08
CA LEU A 43 -2.74 -4.48 7.39
C LEU A 43 -3.82 -4.34 6.29
N THR A 44 -4.75 -5.27 6.27
CA THR A 44 -6.05 -5.14 5.61
C THR A 44 -7.14 -5.21 6.67
N PRO A 45 -8.14 -4.31 6.68
CA PRO A 45 -8.53 -3.35 5.63
C PRO A 45 -7.81 -1.98 5.67
N ILE A 46 -7.99 -1.19 4.61
CA ILE A 46 -7.63 0.25 4.56
C ILE A 46 -8.89 1.11 4.61
N HIS A 47 -8.84 2.19 5.40
CA HIS A 47 -9.85 3.24 5.45
C HIS A 47 -9.25 4.60 5.08
N SER A 48 -10.05 5.48 4.52
CA SER A 48 -9.68 6.86 4.23
C SER A 48 -9.98 7.75 5.44
N ILE A 49 -9.06 8.63 5.80
CA ILE A 49 -9.29 9.79 6.65
C ILE A 49 -9.19 11.00 5.74
N PRO A 50 -10.33 11.50 5.22
CA PRO A 50 -10.32 12.50 4.15
C PRO A 50 -9.56 13.77 4.54
N ARG A 51 -9.81 14.25 5.76
CA ARG A 51 -9.16 15.44 6.30
C ARG A 51 -8.69 15.14 7.71
N ILE A 52 -7.39 15.28 7.92
CA ILE A 52 -6.77 15.09 9.23
C ILE A 52 -7.03 16.33 10.08
N PRO A 53 -7.72 16.21 11.22
CA PRO A 53 -7.91 17.31 12.14
C PRO A 53 -6.59 17.77 12.76
N ALA A 54 -6.48 19.06 13.09
CA ALA A 54 -5.24 19.63 13.63
C ALA A 54 -4.74 18.92 14.91
N LEU A 55 -5.66 18.44 15.75
CA LEU A 55 -5.34 17.68 16.96
C LEU A 55 -4.67 16.34 16.62
N LEU A 56 -5.24 15.59 15.67
CA LEU A 56 -4.66 14.32 15.22
C LEU A 56 -3.33 14.55 14.51
N PHE A 57 -3.25 15.57 13.66
CA PHE A 57 -2.02 15.96 12.98
C PHE A 57 -0.89 16.30 13.98
N THR A 58 -1.23 16.97 15.08
CA THR A 58 -0.27 17.31 16.14
C THR A 58 0.31 16.06 16.82
N LEU A 59 -0.45 14.97 16.94
CA LEU A 59 0.04 13.69 17.47
C LEU A 59 1.05 13.03 16.53
N MET A 60 0.86 13.22 15.23
CA MET A 60 1.66 12.60 14.17
C MET A 60 2.90 13.43 13.81
N ARG A 61 3.00 14.68 14.26
CA ARG A 61 4.12 15.55 13.92
C ARG A 61 5.40 15.10 14.64
N PRO A 62 6.55 15.06 13.96
CA PRO A 62 7.85 14.91 14.62
C PRO A 62 8.07 16.01 15.67
N PRO A 63 8.76 15.73 16.78
CA PRO A 63 9.04 16.73 17.80
C PRO A 63 10.10 17.73 17.28
N ASP A 64 9.66 18.92 16.88
CA ASP A 64 10.55 19.96 16.31
C ASP A 64 11.49 20.66 17.32
N SER A 65 11.57 20.20 18.57
CA SER A 65 12.35 20.76 19.72
C SER A 65 11.60 20.63 21.06
N ARG A 66 10.36 20.13 21.05
CA ARG A 66 9.62 19.88 22.30
C ARG A 66 10.33 18.78 23.10
N PRO A 67 10.27 18.82 24.45
CA PRO A 67 10.73 17.69 25.25
C PRO A 67 9.99 16.44 24.77
N HIS A 68 10.72 15.41 24.38
CA HIS A 68 10.19 14.11 23.96
C HIS A 68 9.14 13.58 24.98
N GLU A 69 9.33 13.93 26.26
CA GLU A 69 8.40 13.64 27.35
C GLU A 69 6.99 14.18 27.14
N THR A 70 6.81 15.39 26.59
CA THR A 70 5.48 15.98 26.41
C THR A 70 4.68 15.26 25.34
N GLN A 71 5.33 14.82 24.26
CA GLN A 71 4.67 14.04 23.20
C GLN A 71 4.33 12.64 23.70
N GLN A 72 5.25 11.98 24.41
CA GLN A 72 5.00 10.66 25.00
C GLN A 72 3.84 10.70 26.01
N GLN A 73 3.77 11.73 26.86
CA GLN A 73 2.66 11.93 27.80
C GLN A 73 1.32 12.09 27.07
N LEU A 74 1.29 12.85 25.97
CA LEU A 74 0.09 13.05 25.17
C LEU A 74 -0.38 11.73 24.52
N LEU A 75 0.55 10.96 23.94
CA LEU A 75 0.26 9.62 23.40
C LEU A 75 -0.24 8.66 24.50
N SER A 76 0.38 8.67 25.69
CA SER A 76 -0.08 7.89 26.83
C SER A 76 -1.48 8.29 27.30
N ARG A 77 -1.81 9.58 27.28
CA ARG A 77 -3.16 10.07 27.61
C ARG A 77 -4.20 9.54 26.62
N HIS A 78 -3.91 9.57 25.32
CA HIS A 78 -4.80 8.98 24.31
C HIS A 78 -4.88 7.45 24.41
N ALA A 79 -3.80 6.76 24.79
CA ALA A 79 -3.84 5.33 25.05
C ALA A 79 -4.77 4.98 26.22
N SER A 80 -4.70 5.74 27.32
CA SER A 80 -5.62 5.57 28.46
C SER A 80 -7.06 5.92 28.10
N ALA A 81 -7.28 7.01 27.35
CA ALA A 81 -8.61 7.42 26.91
C ALA A 81 -9.25 6.40 25.98
N PHE A 82 -8.49 5.88 25.00
CA PHE A 82 -8.97 4.84 24.11
C PHE A 82 -9.28 3.55 24.86
N ARG A 83 -8.42 3.15 25.82
CA ARG A 83 -8.70 2.01 26.70
C ARG A 83 -10.01 2.18 27.46
N ALA A 84 -10.28 3.36 28.02
CA ALA A 84 -11.54 3.64 28.69
C ALA A 84 -12.74 3.65 27.73
N HIS A 85 -12.54 4.09 26.48
CA HIS A 85 -13.57 4.06 25.44
C HIS A 85 -13.93 2.63 25.03
N LEU A 86 -12.99 1.68 25.02
CA LEU A 86 -13.29 0.26 24.74
C LEU A 86 -14.27 -0.36 25.74
N ASP A 87 -14.27 0.10 26.99
CA ASP A 87 -15.17 -0.36 28.04
C ASP A 87 -16.52 0.39 28.04
N LYS A 88 -16.64 1.48 27.28
CA LYS A 88 -17.82 2.34 27.23
C LYS A 88 -18.92 1.66 26.41
N ASP A 89 -20.13 1.61 26.96
CA ASP A 89 -21.35 1.15 26.29
C ASP A 89 -21.34 -0.30 25.76
N ARG A 90 -20.37 -1.14 26.19
CA ARG A 90 -20.35 -2.57 25.82
C ARG A 90 -21.33 -3.39 26.66
N PRO A 91 -22.23 -4.17 26.03
CA PRO A 91 -23.03 -5.16 26.73
C PRO A 91 -22.14 -6.15 27.49
N GLN A 92 -22.55 -6.54 28.69
CA GLN A 92 -21.76 -7.41 29.56
C GLN A 92 -21.45 -8.77 28.92
N ASP A 93 -22.37 -9.29 28.09
CA ASP A 93 -22.19 -10.55 27.35
C ASP A 93 -21.12 -10.45 26.27
N ALA A 94 -21.06 -9.33 25.53
CA ALA A 94 -20.02 -9.10 24.54
C ALA A 94 -18.63 -9.00 25.19
N ASN A 95 -18.56 -8.39 26.38
CA ASN A 95 -17.31 -8.28 27.14
C ASN A 95 -16.85 -9.65 27.67
N ASN A 96 -17.79 -10.50 28.09
CA ASN A 96 -17.49 -11.89 28.49
C ASN A 96 -17.02 -12.74 27.31
N GLU A 97 -17.69 -12.64 26.16
CA GLU A 97 -17.31 -13.37 24.95
C GLU A 97 -15.94 -12.92 24.42
N GLU A 98 -15.67 -11.62 24.40
CA GLU A 98 -14.36 -11.07 24.04
C GLU A 98 -13.27 -11.54 25.01
N LYS A 99 -13.54 -11.49 26.31
CA LYS A 99 -12.61 -11.98 27.33
C LYS A 99 -12.37 -13.49 27.21
N GLU A 100 -13.35 -14.27 26.81
CA GLU A 100 -13.19 -15.70 26.57
C GLU A 100 -12.36 -15.96 25.30
N LYS A 101 -12.62 -15.23 24.21
CA LYS A 101 -11.93 -15.38 22.92
C LYS A 101 -10.51 -14.82 22.91
N MET A 102 -10.34 -13.58 23.36
CA MET A 102 -9.12 -12.78 23.25
C MET A 102 -8.34 -12.71 24.57
N GLY A 103 -8.99 -12.99 25.71
CA GLY A 103 -8.42 -12.79 27.04
C GLY A 103 -8.59 -11.34 27.52
N ARG A 104 -7.97 -11.00 28.65
CA ARG A 104 -8.01 -9.61 29.17
C ARG A 104 -7.10 -8.69 28.33
N LEU A 105 -7.51 -7.43 28.21
CA LEU A 105 -6.66 -6.38 27.64
C LEU A 105 -5.54 -6.03 28.63
N ASN A 106 -4.30 -6.33 28.26
CA ASN A 106 -3.13 -6.08 29.08
C ASN A 106 -2.62 -4.64 28.87
N LEU A 107 -2.44 -4.25 27.60
CA LEU A 107 -1.81 -2.99 27.23
C LEU A 107 -2.55 -2.31 26.07
N CYS A 108 -2.70 -0.99 26.16
CA CYS A 108 -2.99 -0.12 25.03
C CYS A 108 -1.80 0.83 24.87
N SER A 109 -1.24 0.95 23.67
CA SER A 109 -0.10 1.85 23.43
C SER A 109 -0.25 2.61 22.11
N TRP A 110 0.21 3.86 22.13
CA TRP A 110 0.25 4.77 20.99
C TRP A 110 1.71 5.16 20.76
N ARG A 111 2.19 5.10 19.52
CA ARG A 111 3.58 5.38 19.15
C ARG A 111 3.65 6.11 17.83
N LEU A 112 4.48 7.14 17.79
CA LEU A 112 4.81 7.80 16.54
C LEU A 112 5.70 6.87 15.69
N LEU A 113 5.38 6.75 14.40
CA LEU A 113 6.25 6.14 13.41
C LEU A 113 7.08 7.25 12.79
N GLN A 114 8.34 7.34 13.20
CA GLN A 114 9.29 8.26 12.59
C GLN A 114 10.00 7.59 11.43
N GLU A 115 10.02 8.28 10.31
CA GLU A 115 11.01 8.04 9.28
C GLU A 115 12.36 8.51 9.84
N VAL A 116 13.35 7.62 9.87
CA VAL A 116 14.72 8.01 10.20
C VAL A 116 15.25 8.78 9.00
N VAL A 117 14.93 10.08 8.94
CA VAL A 117 15.72 11.01 8.15
C VAL A 117 17.06 11.04 8.85
N VAL A 118 18.03 10.29 8.34
CA VAL A 118 19.42 10.47 8.75
C VAL A 118 19.76 11.89 8.32
N ALA A 119 19.63 12.83 9.26
CA ALA A 119 20.22 14.13 9.10
C ALA A 119 21.68 13.87 8.75
N GLU A 120 22.12 14.34 7.59
CA GLU A 120 23.54 14.47 7.34
C GLU A 120 24.06 15.27 8.53
N GLU A 121 24.83 14.63 9.40
CA GLU A 121 25.59 15.33 10.42
C GLU A 121 26.50 16.27 9.64
N ASP A 122 26.09 17.55 9.56
CA ASP A 122 26.96 18.65 9.21
C ASP A 122 28.18 18.51 10.12
N ASP A 123 29.27 18.05 9.54
CA ASP A 123 30.54 17.87 10.19
C ASP A 123 30.90 19.19 10.91
N PRO A 124 31.01 19.21 12.26
CA PRO A 124 31.38 20.41 12.99
C PRO A 124 32.86 20.78 12.79
N SER A 125 33.59 20.12 11.87
CA SER A 125 34.96 20.45 11.52
C SER A 125 35.05 21.75 10.68
N GLY A 126 35.04 22.87 11.41
CA GLY A 126 35.19 24.19 10.83
C GLY A 126 36.51 24.37 10.07
N HIS A 127 36.41 24.66 8.78
CA HIS A 127 37.38 25.52 8.11
C HIS A 127 36.67 26.58 7.27
N LYS A 128 36.54 27.78 7.85
CA LYS A 128 36.24 29.04 7.16
C LYS A 128 37.31 29.30 6.10
N ARG A 129 37.13 28.80 4.88
CA ARG A 129 37.82 29.33 3.70
C ARG A 129 36.88 30.22 2.92
N ARG A 130 36.93 31.51 3.27
CA ARG A 130 36.27 32.62 2.59
C ARG A 130 36.77 32.67 1.14
N ARG A 131 36.05 32.07 0.19
CA ARG A 131 36.22 32.33 -1.25
C ARG A 131 35.03 33.14 -1.75
N ARG A 132 35.39 34.34 -2.19
CA ARG A 132 34.58 35.35 -2.87
C ARG A 132 34.40 34.89 -4.32
N GLY A 133 33.16 34.91 -4.81
CA GLY A 133 32.81 35.00 -6.24
C GLY A 133 32.98 33.70 -7.04
N GLU A 134 31.87 33.09 -7.43
CA GLU A 134 31.39 33.02 -8.82
C GLU A 134 30.11 32.19 -8.84
N GLY A 135 29.10 32.72 -9.54
CA GLY A 135 27.79 32.11 -9.66
C GLY A 135 27.89 30.73 -10.30
N VAL A 136 27.69 29.70 -9.50
CA VAL A 136 27.30 28.38 -9.98
C VAL A 136 25.85 28.23 -9.56
N ASN A 137 24.96 28.19 -10.56
CA ASN A 137 23.57 27.76 -10.41
C ASN A 137 23.56 26.42 -9.66
N LYS A 138 23.36 26.48 -8.34
CA LYS A 138 23.08 25.32 -7.51
C LYS A 138 21.64 24.98 -7.82
N GLY A 139 21.45 23.95 -8.65
CA GLY A 139 20.15 23.54 -9.15
C GLY A 139 19.14 23.44 -8.02
N GLU A 140 18.08 24.23 -8.13
CA GLU A 140 16.86 24.22 -7.32
C GLU A 140 16.05 22.96 -7.63
N ASN A 141 16.67 21.78 -7.53
CA ASN A 141 16.02 20.48 -7.65
C ASN A 141 16.10 19.71 -6.31
N ASP A 142 16.07 20.43 -5.19
CA ASP A 142 15.50 19.87 -3.96
C ASP A 142 13.98 19.79 -4.20
N GLU A 143 13.56 18.83 -5.04
CA GLU A 143 12.15 18.47 -5.17
C GLU A 143 11.63 18.21 -3.75
N ASP A 144 10.56 18.90 -3.38
CA ASP A 144 9.86 18.77 -2.10
C ASP A 144 9.47 17.30 -1.87
N GLN A 145 10.39 16.49 -1.35
CA GLN A 145 10.12 15.09 -1.07
C GLN A 145 9.26 15.01 0.17
N ASP A 146 7.97 14.75 -0.03
CA ASP A 146 7.05 14.47 1.05
C ASP A 146 7.56 13.31 1.91
N LEU A 147 7.63 13.55 3.21
CA LEU A 147 7.98 12.56 4.21
C LEU A 147 6.74 11.75 4.56
N LEU A 148 6.89 10.42 4.66
CA LEU A 148 5.80 9.57 5.11
C LEU A 148 5.91 9.47 6.63
N GLY A 149 4.92 10.01 7.34
CA GLY A 149 4.84 9.83 8.78
C GLY A 149 3.64 8.99 9.16
N GLY A 150 3.65 8.50 10.39
CA GLY A 150 2.56 7.66 10.86
C GLY A 150 2.41 7.61 12.36
N LEU A 151 1.29 7.04 12.78
CA LEU A 151 0.95 6.80 14.17
C LEU A 151 0.48 5.35 14.28
N SER A 152 1.17 4.57 15.11
CA SER A 152 0.81 3.20 15.42
C SER A 152 0.09 3.13 16.77
N VAL A 153 -1.01 2.38 16.79
CA VAL A 153 -1.79 2.06 17.98
C VAL A 153 -1.87 0.55 18.11
N SER A 154 -1.64 0.02 19.30
CA SER A 154 -1.75 -1.42 19.58
C SER A 154 -2.59 -1.70 20.81
N LEU A 155 -3.40 -2.75 20.71
CA LEU A 155 -4.17 -3.35 21.80
C LEU A 155 -3.66 -4.77 22.02
N THR A 156 -2.92 -4.98 23.10
CA THR A 156 -2.36 -6.29 23.45
C THR A 156 -3.27 -6.98 24.46
N TYR A 157 -4.02 -7.97 23.98
CA TYR A 157 -4.76 -8.92 24.81
C TYR A 157 -3.87 -10.11 25.20
N GLU A 158 -4.36 -11.00 26.05
CA GLU A 158 -3.61 -12.21 26.44
C GLU A 158 -3.35 -13.16 25.26
N LYS A 159 -4.31 -13.30 24.34
CA LYS A 159 -4.23 -14.26 23.23
C LYS A 159 -3.94 -13.64 21.87
N VAL A 160 -4.17 -12.34 21.72
CA VAL A 160 -4.11 -11.65 20.42
C VAL A 160 -3.65 -10.20 20.58
N THR A 161 -3.07 -9.63 19.53
CA THR A 161 -2.78 -8.19 19.49
C THR A 161 -3.40 -7.58 18.25
N SER A 162 -4.23 -6.57 18.47
CA SER A 162 -4.82 -5.75 17.42
C SER A 162 -3.91 -4.54 17.16
N TYR A 163 -3.72 -4.20 15.88
CA TYR A 163 -2.88 -3.09 15.44
C TYR A 163 -3.65 -2.16 14.52
N PHE A 164 -3.41 -0.87 14.69
CA PHE A 164 -3.92 0.20 13.84
C PHE A 164 -2.76 1.10 13.48
N VAL A 165 -2.68 1.52 12.22
CA VAL A 165 -1.65 2.44 11.76
C VAL A 165 -2.28 3.50 10.88
N ILE A 166 -2.10 4.75 11.28
CA ILE A 166 -2.49 5.91 10.48
C ILE A 166 -1.24 6.39 9.76
N TYR A 167 -1.29 6.49 8.44
CA TYR A 167 -0.23 7.05 7.61
C TYR A 167 -0.67 8.37 6.99
N THR A 168 0.23 9.35 6.97
CA THR A 168 0.01 10.66 6.35
C THR A 168 1.28 11.19 5.69
N ARG A 169 1.10 12.20 4.85
CA ARG A 169 2.19 12.96 4.23
C ARG A 169 2.56 14.17 5.06
N PHE A 170 3.86 14.39 5.22
CA PHE A 170 4.43 15.61 5.78
C PHE A 170 5.24 16.32 4.70
N PRO A 171 4.89 17.57 4.35
CA PRO A 171 5.74 18.39 3.51
C PRO A 171 7.12 18.51 4.14
N THR A 172 8.18 18.45 3.33
CA THR A 172 9.58 18.48 3.78
C THR A 172 9.89 19.71 4.63
N SER A 173 9.16 20.81 4.43
CA SER A 173 9.25 22.03 5.25
C SER A 173 9.02 21.79 6.75
N TYR A 174 8.29 20.74 7.13
CA TYR A 174 8.07 20.36 8.52
C TYR A 174 9.31 19.73 9.18
N ALA A 175 10.20 19.08 8.42
CA ALA A 175 11.40 18.45 8.97
C ALA A 175 12.52 19.44 9.30
N VAL A 176 12.54 20.61 8.64
CA VAL A 176 13.64 21.59 8.77
C VAL A 176 13.34 22.69 9.82
N GLY A 177 12.30 22.51 10.65
CA GLY A 177 11.96 23.48 11.70
C GLY A 177 11.55 24.87 11.18
N ARG A 178 11.41 25.06 9.86
CA ARG A 178 10.91 26.31 9.27
C ARG A 178 9.40 26.39 9.52
N ARG A 179 9.03 27.17 10.54
CA ARG A 179 7.65 27.63 10.77
C ARG A 179 7.15 28.41 9.54
N ARG A 180 6.65 27.71 8.53
CA ARG A 180 5.61 28.28 7.67
C ARG A 180 4.27 27.88 8.27
N THR A 181 3.45 28.88 8.53
CA THR A 181 2.02 28.74 8.82
C THR A 181 1.30 28.31 7.55
N THR A 182 1.55 27.09 7.07
CA THR A 182 0.69 26.46 6.08
C THR A 182 -0.49 25.89 6.84
N THR A 183 -1.68 26.33 6.47
CA THR A 183 -2.96 25.87 7.02
C THR A 183 -3.02 24.34 6.94
N ALA A 184 -3.09 23.67 8.09
CA ALA A 184 -3.18 22.22 8.25
C ALA A 184 -4.51 21.62 7.73
N THR A 185 -5.10 22.21 6.70
CA THR A 185 -6.52 22.06 6.38
C THR A 185 -6.82 21.03 5.30
N GLU A 186 -5.83 20.49 4.60
CA GLU A 186 -6.08 19.66 3.40
C GLU A 186 -5.35 18.31 3.37
N GLN A 187 -4.66 17.93 4.45
CA GLN A 187 -3.97 16.64 4.43
C GLN A 187 -4.95 15.49 4.67
N SER A 188 -4.82 14.46 3.84
CA SER A 188 -5.51 13.18 3.98
C SER A 188 -4.58 12.14 4.58
N ALA A 189 -5.18 11.17 5.27
CA ALA A 189 -4.48 10.00 5.79
C ALA A 189 -5.19 8.72 5.37
N ILE A 190 -4.49 7.60 5.53
CA ILE A 190 -5.09 6.28 5.47
C ILE A 190 -4.94 5.60 6.82
N LEU A 191 -5.96 4.85 7.22
CA LEU A 191 -5.96 3.97 8.39
C LEU A 191 -5.87 2.52 7.92
N CYS A 192 -4.79 1.85 8.27
CA CYS A 192 -4.58 0.44 7.99
C CYS A 192 -4.72 -0.35 9.30
N SER A 193 -5.42 -1.49 9.30
CA SER A 193 -5.65 -2.26 10.53
C SER A 193 -5.38 -3.76 10.38
N LYS A 194 -4.97 -4.37 11.49
CA LYS A 194 -4.86 -5.81 11.71
C LYS A 194 -5.52 -6.10 13.05
N SER A 195 -6.83 -6.22 13.03
CA SER A 195 -7.65 -6.27 14.23
C SER A 195 -8.93 -7.04 13.96
N SER A 196 -9.68 -7.35 15.02
CA SER A 196 -11.07 -7.79 14.86
C SER A 196 -11.93 -6.64 14.27
N PRO A 197 -13.06 -6.95 13.60
CA PRO A 197 -14.00 -5.92 13.14
C PRO A 197 -14.55 -5.06 14.29
N GLY A 198 -14.71 -5.65 15.48
CA GLY A 198 -15.16 -4.95 16.68
C GLY A 198 -14.15 -3.90 17.15
N ASP A 199 -12.88 -4.28 17.29
CA ASP A 199 -11.83 -3.34 17.72
C ASP A 199 -11.63 -2.21 16.70
N LEU A 200 -11.73 -2.53 15.41
CA LEU A 200 -11.64 -1.54 14.35
C LEU A 200 -12.78 -0.53 14.43
N LYS A 201 -14.01 -1.01 14.62
CA LYS A 201 -15.17 -0.14 14.80
C LYS A 201 -14.97 0.77 16.02
N SER A 202 -14.61 0.21 17.18
CA SER A 202 -14.36 1.00 18.39
C SER A 202 -13.21 2.00 18.22
N PHE A 203 -12.17 1.67 17.45
CA PHE A 203 -11.09 2.62 17.16
C PHE A 203 -11.55 3.76 16.25
N ILE A 204 -12.34 3.46 15.21
CA ILE A 204 -12.93 4.47 14.33
C ILE A 204 -13.88 5.38 15.13
N ASP A 205 -14.77 4.80 15.95
CA ASP A 205 -15.71 5.55 16.78
C ASP A 205 -14.96 6.50 17.74
N TYR A 206 -13.91 5.99 18.40
CA TYR A 206 -13.03 6.81 19.24
C TYR A 206 -12.39 7.97 18.46
N LEU A 207 -11.88 7.73 17.25
CA LEU A 207 -11.27 8.76 16.42
C LEU A 207 -12.29 9.84 16.01
N CYS A 208 -13.49 9.43 15.60
CA CYS A 208 -14.57 10.33 15.24
C CYS A 208 -15.02 11.20 16.44
N GLU A 209 -15.21 10.60 17.61
CA GLU A 209 -15.64 11.31 18.83
C GLU A 209 -14.59 12.28 19.39
N ASN A 210 -13.30 11.95 19.31
CA ASN A 210 -12.25 12.70 20.03
C ASN A 210 -11.44 13.65 19.15
N PHE A 211 -11.56 13.55 17.82
CA PHE A 211 -10.80 14.38 16.89
C PHE A 211 -11.70 15.16 15.91
N ASP A 212 -13.03 15.14 16.08
CA ASP A 212 -13.98 15.81 15.17
C ASP A 212 -13.88 15.30 13.72
N ILE A 213 -13.68 13.99 13.55
CA ILE A 213 -13.67 13.35 12.22
C ILE A 213 -15.11 12.92 11.89
N PRO A 214 -15.71 13.40 10.79
CA PRO A 214 -17.11 13.10 10.48
C PRO A 214 -17.34 11.64 10.11
N SER A 215 -16.43 11.05 9.34
CA SER A 215 -16.47 9.64 8.96
C SER A 215 -15.09 9.15 8.51
N ILE A 216 -14.87 7.84 8.65
CA ILE A 216 -13.66 7.14 8.21
C ILE A 216 -14.12 5.98 7.32
N PRO A 217 -14.46 6.23 6.03
CA PRO A 217 -15.00 5.20 5.15
C PRO A 217 -13.92 4.21 4.69
N PRO A 218 -14.29 2.96 4.35
CA PRO A 218 -13.39 2.03 3.67
C PRO A 218 -12.85 2.62 2.38
N LEU A 219 -11.56 2.42 2.10
CA LEU A 219 -10.95 2.87 0.85
C LEU A 219 -11.14 1.79 -0.22
N GLU A 220 -11.92 2.11 -1.27
CA GLU A 220 -12.08 1.22 -2.41
C GLU A 220 -11.05 1.54 -3.51
N LEU A 221 -10.21 0.57 -3.85
CA LEU A 221 -9.23 0.67 -4.91
C LEU A 221 -9.81 0.19 -6.24
N ASN A 222 -9.73 1.00 -7.30
CA ASN A 222 -10.15 0.60 -8.64
C ASN A 222 -9.03 -0.11 -9.42
N GLY A 223 -9.38 -0.72 -10.55
CA GLY A 223 -8.43 -1.44 -11.40
C GLY A 223 -7.29 -0.54 -11.90
N ASN A 224 -7.60 0.69 -12.30
CA ASN A 224 -6.63 1.67 -12.82
C ASN A 224 -5.57 1.99 -11.79
N PHE A 225 -5.99 2.21 -10.54
CA PHE A 225 -5.08 2.47 -9.43
C PHE A 225 -4.16 1.27 -9.21
N MET A 226 -4.70 0.05 -9.17
CA MET A 226 -3.89 -1.16 -8.99
C MET A 226 -2.88 -1.37 -10.13
N GLU A 227 -3.28 -1.08 -11.37
CA GLU A 227 -2.41 -1.18 -12.55
C GLU A 227 -1.31 -0.13 -12.55
N ALA A 228 -1.65 1.15 -12.39
CA ALA A 228 -0.67 2.23 -12.30
C ALA A 228 0.31 1.99 -11.16
N THR A 229 -0.22 1.53 -10.02
CA THR A 229 0.59 1.17 -8.85
C THR A 229 1.56 0.03 -9.13
N LEU A 230 1.15 -1.00 -9.88
CA LEU A 230 2.05 -2.09 -10.26
C LEU A 230 3.21 -1.55 -11.09
N ASP A 231 2.89 -0.77 -12.12
CA ASP A 231 3.88 -0.19 -13.01
C ASP A 231 4.87 0.68 -12.22
N ASP A 232 4.38 1.65 -11.45
CA ASP A 232 5.20 2.53 -10.61
C ASP A 232 6.11 1.73 -9.66
N TYR A 233 5.58 0.65 -9.08
CA TYR A 233 6.35 -0.22 -8.18
C TYR A 233 7.49 -0.94 -8.92
N LEU A 234 7.20 -1.53 -10.08
CA LEU A 234 8.19 -2.24 -10.90
C LEU A 234 9.25 -1.27 -11.44
N PHE A 235 8.85 -0.07 -11.86
CA PHE A 235 9.75 1.00 -12.28
C PHE A 235 10.66 1.46 -11.14
N SER A 236 10.12 1.67 -9.94
CA SER A 236 10.91 2.05 -8.76
C SER A 236 12.00 1.04 -8.43
N LEU A 237 11.71 -0.27 -8.56
CA LEU A 237 12.70 -1.31 -8.37
C LEU A 237 13.75 -1.32 -9.48
N LEU A 238 13.31 -1.20 -10.74
CA LEU A 238 14.21 -1.15 -11.89
C LEU A 238 15.20 0.03 -11.79
N GLN A 239 14.73 1.22 -11.45
CA GLN A 239 15.57 2.39 -11.23
C GLN A 239 16.59 2.15 -10.12
N SER A 240 16.18 1.48 -9.04
CA SER A 240 17.08 1.14 -7.94
C SER A 240 18.20 0.18 -8.38
N PHE A 241 17.93 -0.76 -9.29
CA PHE A 241 18.96 -1.71 -9.77
C PHE A 241 19.83 -1.19 -10.92
N THR A 242 19.40 -0.13 -11.60
CA THR A 242 20.11 0.46 -12.75
C THR A 242 21.02 1.62 -12.36
N ARG A 243 20.76 2.25 -11.19
CA ARG A 243 21.68 3.22 -10.56
C ARG A 243 23.09 2.65 -10.32
N ASP A 244 23.22 1.34 -10.16
CA ASP A 244 24.49 0.62 -9.95
C ASP A 244 25.37 0.49 -11.22
N GLY A 245 25.02 1.18 -12.32
CA GLY A 245 25.94 1.50 -13.41
C GLY A 245 26.09 0.48 -14.55
N THR A 246 25.84 -0.83 -14.37
CA THR A 246 26.01 -1.81 -15.48
C THR A 246 25.17 -3.09 -15.33
N SER A 247 23.90 -2.99 -14.94
CA SER A 247 23.06 -4.20 -14.80
C SER A 247 22.63 -4.73 -16.18
N LYS A 248 23.29 -5.79 -16.67
CA LYS A 248 22.83 -6.57 -17.84
C LYS A 248 21.39 -7.04 -17.61
N VAL A 249 20.56 -7.09 -18.66
CA VAL A 249 19.14 -7.51 -18.57
C VAL A 249 18.98 -8.85 -17.83
N ALA A 250 19.87 -9.81 -18.07
CA ALA A 250 19.86 -11.11 -17.37
C ALA A 250 19.97 -10.96 -15.83
N LEU A 251 20.86 -10.10 -15.34
CA LEU A 251 21.02 -9.84 -13.91
C LEU A 251 19.77 -9.17 -13.32
N LEU A 252 19.14 -8.26 -14.06
CA LEU A 252 17.87 -7.65 -13.65
C LEU A 252 16.77 -8.70 -13.54
N LYS A 253 16.69 -9.64 -14.50
CA LYS A 253 15.74 -10.75 -14.43
C LYS A 253 15.91 -11.57 -13.16
N ASP A 254 17.15 -11.90 -12.81
CA ASP A 254 17.45 -12.68 -11.60
C ASP A 254 17.08 -11.91 -10.33
N LYS A 255 17.38 -10.61 -10.26
CA LYS A 255 16.97 -9.74 -9.14
C LYS A 255 15.45 -9.68 -8.99
N PHE A 256 14.71 -9.44 -10.08
CA PHE A 256 13.24 -9.41 -10.07
C PHE A 256 12.64 -10.75 -9.67
N LYS A 257 13.18 -11.86 -10.20
CA LYS A 257 12.77 -13.22 -9.82
C LYS A 257 13.01 -13.49 -8.33
N SER A 258 14.16 -13.09 -7.80
CA SER A 258 14.49 -13.30 -6.39
C SER A 258 13.58 -12.51 -5.44
N ILE A 259 13.22 -11.27 -5.82
CA ILE A 259 12.51 -10.34 -4.93
C ILE A 259 11.00 -10.47 -5.04
N LEU A 260 10.47 -10.55 -6.27
CA LEU A 260 9.03 -10.56 -6.55
C LEU A 260 8.49 -11.94 -6.91
N ASP A 261 9.34 -12.82 -7.45
CA ASP A 261 9.01 -14.17 -7.95
C ASP A 261 7.98 -14.13 -9.09
N THR A 262 6.70 -14.11 -8.74
CA THR A 262 5.57 -14.15 -9.66
C THR A 262 4.63 -12.98 -9.38
N ILE A 263 4.09 -12.38 -10.43
CA ILE A 263 2.98 -11.42 -10.36
C ILE A 263 1.69 -12.18 -10.65
N GLU A 264 0.77 -12.16 -9.70
CA GLU A 264 -0.54 -12.83 -9.75
C GLU A 264 -1.65 -11.79 -9.84
N LEU A 265 -2.53 -11.94 -10.84
CA LEU A 265 -3.78 -11.21 -10.97
C LEU A 265 -4.95 -12.15 -10.69
N ALA A 266 -5.90 -11.72 -9.87
CA ALA A 266 -7.22 -12.35 -9.83
C ALA A 266 -8.25 -11.42 -10.46
N LEU A 267 -8.92 -11.91 -11.50
CA LEU A 267 -9.94 -11.18 -12.23
C LEU A 267 -11.31 -11.80 -11.94
N ALA A 268 -12.28 -10.95 -11.62
CA ALA A 268 -13.69 -11.32 -11.65
C ALA A 268 -14.24 -11.02 -13.05
N ILE A 269 -14.89 -12.01 -13.64
CA ILE A 269 -15.53 -11.94 -14.95
C ILE A 269 -17.04 -11.98 -14.70
N ARG A 270 -17.73 -10.88 -14.96
CA ARG A 270 -19.19 -10.84 -14.93
C ARG A 270 -19.71 -11.36 -16.26
N LEU A 271 -20.34 -12.52 -16.23
CA LEU A 271 -20.98 -13.12 -17.40
C LEU A 271 -22.41 -12.54 -17.57
N PRO A 272 -22.95 -12.52 -18.80
CA PRO A 272 -24.32 -12.04 -19.08
C PRO A 272 -25.39 -12.78 -18.27
N THR A 273 -25.10 -14.00 -17.83
CA THR A 273 -26.00 -14.84 -17.04
C THR A 273 -26.08 -14.45 -15.56
N SER A 274 -25.61 -13.26 -15.16
CA SER A 274 -25.42 -12.81 -13.77
C SER A 274 -24.44 -13.65 -12.93
N GLN A 275 -23.78 -14.63 -13.55
CA GLN A 275 -22.74 -15.42 -12.89
C GLN A 275 -21.42 -14.67 -12.87
N ILE A 276 -20.70 -14.78 -11.75
CA ILE A 276 -19.34 -14.27 -11.61
C ILE A 276 -18.38 -15.46 -11.72
N ALA A 277 -17.62 -15.50 -12.81
CA ALA A 277 -16.50 -16.41 -12.95
C ALA A 277 -15.23 -15.74 -12.43
N TRP A 278 -14.30 -16.53 -11.91
CA TRP A 278 -13.02 -16.06 -11.41
C TRP A 278 -11.90 -16.68 -12.23
N THR A 279 -10.95 -15.86 -12.67
CA THR A 279 -9.73 -16.36 -13.31
C THR A 279 -8.50 -15.80 -12.62
N ARG A 280 -7.40 -16.55 -12.74
CA ARG A 280 -6.09 -16.16 -12.22
C ARG A 280 -5.08 -16.16 -13.35
N ILE A 281 -4.35 -15.06 -13.47
CA ILE A 281 -3.27 -14.89 -14.43
C ILE A 281 -1.99 -14.72 -13.64
N CYS A 282 -0.98 -15.52 -13.96
CA CYS A 282 0.33 -15.46 -13.32
C CYS A 282 1.40 -15.21 -14.38
N CYS A 283 2.32 -14.29 -14.11
CA CYS A 283 3.53 -14.13 -14.92
C CYS A 283 4.78 -14.06 -14.03
N PRO A 284 5.92 -14.56 -14.50
CA PRO A 284 7.20 -14.33 -13.85
C PRO A 284 7.51 -12.83 -13.78
N ALA A 285 7.89 -12.34 -12.60
CA ALA A 285 8.30 -10.93 -12.44
C ALA A 285 9.57 -10.60 -13.27
N SER A 286 10.35 -11.62 -13.63
CA SER A 286 11.49 -11.53 -14.54
C SER A 286 11.15 -11.12 -15.97
N ASP A 287 9.87 -11.13 -16.35
CA ASP A 287 9.46 -10.72 -17.69
C ASP A 287 9.41 -9.19 -17.83
N PHE A 288 9.21 -8.47 -16.72
CA PHE A 288 9.14 -7.01 -16.70
C PHE A 288 10.40 -6.33 -17.26
N PRO A 289 11.65 -6.67 -16.83
CA PRO A 289 12.84 -6.07 -17.42
C PRO A 289 12.91 -6.25 -18.95
N SER A 290 12.56 -7.44 -19.45
CA SER A 290 12.55 -7.70 -20.90
C SER A 290 11.53 -6.84 -21.63
N TRP A 291 10.33 -6.73 -21.09
CA TRP A 291 9.29 -5.87 -21.64
C TRP A 291 9.73 -4.40 -21.63
N TYR A 292 10.29 -3.91 -20.53
CA TYR A 292 10.75 -2.53 -20.40
C TYR A 292 11.79 -2.16 -21.47
N TYR A 293 12.84 -2.96 -21.66
CA TYR A 293 13.86 -2.65 -22.67
C TYR A 293 13.31 -2.74 -24.09
N LYS A 294 12.35 -3.64 -24.36
CA LYS A 294 11.63 -3.67 -25.64
C LYS A 294 10.85 -2.38 -25.86
N MET A 295 10.10 -1.91 -24.86
CA MET A 295 9.34 -0.66 -24.93
C MET A 295 10.25 0.56 -25.06
N ALA A 296 11.37 0.60 -24.33
CA ALA A 296 12.36 1.67 -24.43
C ALA A 296 12.97 1.75 -25.84
N THR A 297 13.25 0.60 -26.47
CA THR A 297 13.76 0.55 -27.84
C THR A 297 12.71 1.06 -28.84
N LEU A 298 11.45 0.68 -28.66
CA LEU A 298 10.35 1.20 -29.49
C LEU A 298 10.16 2.71 -29.29
N ALA A 299 10.27 3.20 -28.06
CA ALA A 299 10.17 4.61 -27.74
C ALA A 299 11.27 5.44 -28.42
N GLN A 300 12.51 4.91 -28.47
CA GLN A 300 13.61 5.54 -29.21
C GLN A 300 13.34 5.59 -30.72
N GLN A 301 12.71 4.56 -31.29
CA GLN A 301 12.38 4.50 -32.71
C GLN A 301 11.21 5.43 -33.08
N GLN A 302 10.21 5.55 -32.21
CA GLN A 302 8.98 6.30 -32.48
C GLN A 302 8.99 7.73 -31.91
N GLY A 303 9.98 8.07 -31.09
CA GLY A 303 10.10 9.38 -30.44
C GLY A 303 9.16 9.61 -29.26
N SER A 304 8.35 8.61 -28.87
CA SER A 304 7.41 8.70 -27.75
C SER A 304 7.28 7.37 -27.02
N TRP A 305 7.07 7.41 -25.71
CA TRP A 305 6.81 6.21 -24.92
C TRP A 305 5.48 5.56 -25.34
N PRO A 306 5.43 4.24 -25.58
CA PRO A 306 4.17 3.54 -25.83
C PRO A 306 3.18 3.75 -24.69
N ARG A 307 1.88 3.89 -25.00
CA ARG A 307 0.83 4.03 -23.99
C ARG A 307 0.50 2.72 -23.26
N ASP A 308 1.02 1.59 -23.76
CA ASP A 308 0.77 0.28 -23.16
C ASP A 308 1.52 0.15 -21.84
N THR A 309 0.80 -0.21 -20.78
CA THR A 309 1.36 -0.64 -19.50
C THR A 309 1.92 -2.06 -19.60
N PHE A 310 2.68 -2.48 -18.58
CA PHE A 310 3.15 -3.86 -18.50
C PHE A 310 1.96 -4.83 -18.39
N LEU A 311 0.98 -4.48 -17.56
CA LEU A 311 -0.22 -5.26 -17.32
C LEU A 311 -1.04 -5.43 -18.61
N SER A 312 -1.33 -4.33 -19.31
CA SER A 312 -2.08 -4.32 -20.56
C SER A 312 -1.37 -5.15 -21.65
N SER A 313 -0.04 -5.06 -21.72
CA SER A 313 0.76 -5.87 -22.65
C SER A 313 0.65 -7.37 -22.35
N MET A 314 0.76 -7.75 -21.07
CA MET A 314 0.66 -9.14 -20.64
C MET A 314 -0.72 -9.74 -20.94
N LEU A 315 -1.79 -8.99 -20.72
CA LEU A 315 -3.15 -9.45 -20.98
C LEU A 315 -3.40 -9.63 -22.48
N ARG A 316 -2.88 -8.71 -23.30
CA ARG A 316 -2.93 -8.83 -24.76
C ARG A 316 -2.18 -10.06 -25.24
N ASP A 317 -0.96 -10.28 -24.76
CA ASP A 317 -0.16 -11.45 -25.16
C ASP A 317 -0.83 -12.76 -24.69
N GLY A 318 -1.41 -12.77 -23.49
CA GLY A 318 -2.18 -13.90 -22.95
C GLY A 318 -3.46 -14.19 -23.74
N SER A 319 -4.14 -13.16 -24.26
CA SER A 319 -5.34 -13.34 -25.09
C SER A 319 -5.03 -14.07 -26.40
N GLY A 320 -3.88 -13.78 -27.01
CA GLY A 320 -3.42 -14.46 -28.22
C GLY A 320 -3.10 -15.94 -28.01
N GLN A 321 -2.71 -16.33 -26.79
CA GLN A 321 -2.37 -17.72 -26.46
C GLN A 321 -3.58 -18.54 -25.96
N THR A 322 -4.48 -17.91 -25.23
CA THR A 322 -5.62 -18.59 -24.57
C THR A 322 -6.91 -18.54 -25.38
N GLY A 323 -6.99 -17.66 -26.39
CA GLY A 323 -8.22 -17.38 -27.11
C GLY A 323 -9.27 -16.61 -26.29
N VAL A 324 -8.97 -16.28 -25.02
CA VAL A 324 -9.83 -15.45 -24.18
C VAL A 324 -9.51 -14.00 -24.47
N ASN A 325 -10.47 -13.24 -25.01
CA ASN A 325 -10.28 -11.82 -25.25
C ASN A 325 -10.27 -11.05 -23.92
N LEU A 326 -9.09 -10.88 -23.36
CA LEU A 326 -8.85 -10.13 -22.12
C LEU A 326 -8.92 -8.60 -22.32
N GLN A 327 -9.17 -8.10 -23.54
CA GLN A 327 -9.29 -6.67 -23.84
C GLN A 327 -10.63 -6.06 -23.41
N ALA A 328 -11.63 -6.88 -23.04
CA ALA A 328 -12.89 -6.42 -22.44
C ALA A 328 -12.75 -6.03 -20.94
N TRP A 329 -11.52 -5.73 -20.50
CA TRP A 329 -11.26 -5.19 -19.17
C TRP A 329 -11.78 -3.76 -19.10
N SER A 330 -12.80 -3.52 -18.27
CA SER A 330 -13.24 -2.16 -17.96
C SER A 330 -12.42 -1.64 -16.79
N MET A 331 -11.54 -0.69 -17.13
CA MET A 331 -10.70 0.08 -16.22
C MET A 331 -11.56 0.83 -15.19
N ASP A 332 -12.70 1.34 -15.63
CA ASP A 332 -13.66 2.02 -14.78
C ASP A 332 -14.82 1.11 -14.39
N GLY A 333 -15.14 1.12 -13.10
CA GLY A 333 -16.38 0.57 -12.56
C GLY A 333 -17.62 1.37 -12.95
N GLU A 334 -17.57 2.17 -14.01
CA GLU A 334 -18.80 2.67 -14.63
C GLU A 334 -19.57 1.45 -15.13
N ASP A 335 -20.72 1.20 -14.50
CA ASP A 335 -21.71 0.31 -15.08
C ASP A 335 -21.95 0.81 -16.51
N PRO A 336 -21.75 -0.02 -17.56
CA PRO A 336 -22.12 0.36 -18.92
C PRO A 336 -23.65 0.56 -19.08
N PHE A 337 -24.41 0.47 -17.99
CA PHE A 337 -25.86 0.58 -17.90
C PHE A 337 -26.35 1.72 -16.97
N GLY A 338 -25.45 2.57 -16.45
CA GLY A 338 -25.79 3.56 -15.41
C GLY A 338 -25.46 5.00 -15.78
N LYS A 339 -26.14 5.59 -16.78
CA LYS A 339 -26.50 7.02 -16.85
C LYS A 339 -27.32 7.33 -18.11
N ASP A 340 -28.59 7.67 -17.85
CA ASP A 340 -29.47 8.57 -18.60
C ASP A 340 -29.01 9.04 -19.99
N SER A 341 -29.45 8.33 -21.03
CA SER A 341 -29.67 8.94 -22.34
C SER A 341 -30.91 9.85 -22.28
N SER A 342 -30.81 10.95 -21.55
CA SER A 342 -31.72 12.09 -21.64
C SER A 342 -31.06 13.21 -22.46
N ASN A 343 -30.73 12.92 -23.70
CA ASN A 343 -30.52 13.92 -24.74
C ASN A 343 -31.04 13.36 -26.07
N ALA A 344 -32.36 13.21 -26.14
CA ALA A 344 -33.05 13.11 -27.41
C ALA A 344 -32.98 14.48 -28.12
N PRO A 345 -32.48 14.57 -29.36
CA PRO A 345 -32.77 15.72 -30.19
C PRO A 345 -34.26 15.70 -30.52
N ARG A 346 -35.00 16.68 -30.02
CA ARG A 346 -36.33 17.00 -30.55
C ARG A 346 -36.15 17.51 -31.98
N GLY A 347 -36.59 16.73 -32.97
CA GLY A 347 -36.83 17.27 -34.30
C GLY A 347 -36.85 16.22 -35.41
N GLY A 348 -38.06 15.94 -35.91
CA GLY A 348 -38.29 15.76 -37.35
C GLY A 348 -38.30 14.34 -37.90
N ASP A 349 -39.48 13.97 -38.39
CA ASP A 349 -39.78 13.00 -39.45
C ASP A 349 -39.73 11.50 -39.15
N GLU A 350 -40.93 11.02 -38.78
CA GLU A 350 -41.40 9.66 -39.02
C GLU A 350 -41.34 9.33 -40.52
N LYS A 351 -40.52 8.34 -40.89
CA LYS A 351 -40.86 7.25 -41.82
C LYS A 351 -39.71 6.25 -41.96
N ASP A 352 -40.06 4.98 -41.77
CA ASP A 352 -39.41 3.79 -42.31
C ASP A 352 -37.95 3.53 -41.93
N ALA A 353 -37.75 3.05 -40.70
CA ALA A 353 -36.67 2.12 -40.39
C ALA A 353 -37.12 1.16 -39.28
N GLN A 354 -37.72 0.04 -39.69
CA GLN A 354 -37.85 -1.15 -38.87
C GLN A 354 -36.45 -1.76 -38.70
N GLN A 355 -35.60 -1.12 -37.89
CA GLN A 355 -34.37 -1.72 -37.40
C GLN A 355 -34.72 -2.55 -36.18
N ASP A 356 -34.57 -3.86 -36.32
CA ASP A 356 -34.45 -4.78 -35.19
C ASP A 356 -33.53 -4.16 -34.13
N PRO A 357 -33.90 -4.20 -32.83
CA PRO A 357 -32.95 -3.87 -31.79
C PRO A 357 -31.88 -4.97 -31.84
N VAL A 358 -30.77 -4.69 -32.51
CA VAL A 358 -29.56 -5.50 -32.42
C VAL A 358 -29.30 -5.65 -30.93
N ARG A 359 -29.58 -6.85 -30.40
CA ARG A 359 -29.19 -7.26 -29.06
C ARG A 359 -27.70 -7.00 -28.99
N ARG A 360 -27.28 -5.90 -28.36
CA ARG A 360 -25.90 -5.74 -27.94
C ARG A 360 -25.68 -6.89 -26.97
N GLU A 361 -25.08 -7.96 -27.46
CA GLU A 361 -24.63 -9.05 -26.61
C GLU A 361 -23.83 -8.40 -25.49
N GLU A 362 -24.35 -8.52 -24.26
CA GLU A 362 -23.69 -7.97 -23.08
C GLU A 362 -22.29 -8.58 -23.07
N GLN A 363 -21.27 -7.77 -23.35
CA GLN A 363 -19.91 -8.29 -23.35
C GLN A 363 -19.52 -8.59 -21.90
N PRO A 364 -18.81 -9.70 -21.65
CA PRO A 364 -18.36 -10.03 -20.31
C PRO A 364 -17.45 -8.92 -19.79
N VAL A 365 -17.82 -8.31 -18.66
CA VAL A 365 -17.02 -7.25 -18.03
C VAL A 365 -16.03 -7.89 -17.07
N MET A 366 -14.74 -7.61 -17.27
CA MET A 366 -13.68 -8.07 -16.38
C MET A 366 -13.23 -6.97 -15.44
N ARG A 367 -13.01 -7.33 -14.17
CA ARG A 367 -12.55 -6.42 -13.12
C ARG A 367 -11.38 -7.05 -12.37
N LEU A 368 -10.36 -6.26 -12.09
CA LEU A 368 -9.24 -6.66 -11.24
C LEU A 368 -9.63 -6.56 -9.78
N GLU A 369 -9.59 -7.69 -9.08
CA GLU A 369 -10.01 -7.79 -7.67
C GLU A 369 -8.81 -7.92 -6.73
N LYS A 370 -7.72 -8.50 -7.24
CA LYS A 370 -6.49 -8.73 -6.48
C LYS A 370 -5.28 -8.66 -7.40
N LEU A 371 -4.25 -7.95 -6.94
CA LEU A 371 -2.90 -7.96 -7.49
C LEU A 371 -1.93 -8.43 -6.40
N ALA A 372 -1.13 -9.46 -6.67
CA ALA A 372 -0.17 -9.96 -5.69
C ALA A 372 1.20 -10.24 -6.29
N ASN A 373 2.23 -10.07 -5.46
CA ASN A 373 3.58 -10.55 -5.70
C ASN A 373 4.22 -10.94 -4.36
N SER A 374 5.52 -11.26 -4.33
CA SER A 374 6.22 -11.62 -3.09
C SER A 374 6.46 -10.47 -2.12
N ALA A 375 6.28 -9.22 -2.55
CA ALA A 375 6.46 -8.02 -1.73
C ALA A 375 5.15 -7.49 -1.12
N TYR A 376 4.04 -7.59 -1.85
CA TYR A 376 2.74 -7.15 -1.37
C TYR A 376 1.57 -7.89 -2.04
N THR A 377 0.39 -7.70 -1.47
CA THR A 377 -0.90 -8.01 -2.09
C THR A 377 -1.80 -6.78 -1.98
N LEU A 378 -2.36 -6.32 -3.09
CA LEU A 378 -3.44 -5.34 -3.16
C LEU A 378 -4.75 -6.05 -3.43
N TYR A 379 -5.78 -5.61 -2.72
CA TYR A 379 -7.17 -6.01 -2.87
C TYR A 379 -8.01 -4.75 -3.07
N LYS A 380 -9.24 -4.89 -3.57
CA LYS A 380 -10.18 -3.77 -3.65
C LYS A 380 -10.32 -3.01 -2.32
N SER A 381 -10.22 -3.71 -1.18
CA SER A 381 -10.41 -3.16 0.17
C SER A 381 -9.13 -3.01 1.01
N GLY A 382 -7.94 -3.21 0.43
CA GLY A 382 -6.71 -2.93 1.18
C GLY A 382 -5.40 -3.47 0.64
N VAL A 383 -4.34 -3.35 1.44
CA VAL A 383 -2.96 -3.73 1.10
C VAL A 383 -2.37 -4.63 2.16
N LYS A 384 -1.55 -5.60 1.76
CA LYS A 384 -0.79 -6.46 2.67
C LYS A 384 0.64 -6.54 2.20
N PHE A 385 1.57 -5.97 2.95
CA PHE A 385 3.00 -6.13 2.69
C PHE A 385 3.53 -7.47 3.22
N LYS A 386 4.61 -7.94 2.61
CA LYS A 386 5.27 -9.20 2.92
C LYS A 386 6.75 -8.95 3.18
N SER A 387 7.25 -9.36 4.34
CA SER A 387 8.65 -9.15 4.72
C SER A 387 9.65 -9.97 3.89
N GLN A 388 9.18 -10.99 3.14
CA GLN A 388 10.07 -11.89 2.39
C GLN A 388 10.85 -11.15 1.30
N ALA A 389 10.19 -10.29 0.51
CA ALA A 389 10.84 -9.51 -0.53
C ALA A 389 11.90 -8.55 0.01
N VAL A 390 11.67 -7.97 1.20
CA VAL A 390 12.65 -7.10 1.87
C VAL A 390 13.92 -7.87 2.19
N ARG A 391 13.78 -9.09 2.75
CA ARG A 391 14.94 -9.94 3.06
C ARG A 391 15.69 -10.30 1.78
N ALA A 392 14.97 -10.75 0.75
CA ALA A 392 15.56 -11.07 -0.55
C ALA A 392 16.31 -9.89 -1.18
N ALA A 393 15.76 -8.67 -1.08
CA ALA A 393 16.43 -7.47 -1.56
C ALA A 393 17.68 -7.10 -0.72
N GLY A 394 17.66 -7.36 0.59
CA GLY A 394 18.83 -7.16 1.46
C GLY A 394 19.97 -8.10 1.11
N ASP A 395 19.64 -9.39 0.88
CA ASP A 395 20.62 -10.42 0.51
C ASP A 395 21.22 -10.16 -0.88
N ALA A 396 20.40 -9.69 -1.83
CA ALA A 396 20.83 -9.36 -3.19
C ALA A 396 21.82 -8.19 -3.27
N VAL A 397 21.78 -7.26 -2.32
CA VAL A 397 22.74 -6.13 -2.22
C VAL A 397 24.06 -6.61 -1.60
N GLN A 398 24.02 -7.46 -0.57
CA GLN A 398 25.24 -7.97 0.09
C GLN A 398 26.05 -8.93 -0.79
N ALA A 399 25.40 -9.65 -1.72
CA ALA A 399 26.08 -10.58 -2.62
C ALA A 399 26.82 -9.88 -3.79
N GLY A 400 26.61 -8.58 -4.02
CA GLY A 400 27.03 -7.89 -5.24
C GLY A 400 28.18 -6.88 -5.11
N THR A 401 28.54 -6.44 -3.91
CA THR A 401 29.51 -5.34 -3.73
C THR A 401 30.49 -5.60 -2.58
N THR A 402 31.80 -5.66 -2.89
CA THR A 402 32.90 -5.64 -1.89
C THR A 402 33.12 -4.27 -1.26
N GLU A 403 32.53 -3.22 -1.84
CA GLU A 403 32.49 -1.88 -1.26
C GLU A 403 31.13 -1.68 -0.62
N GLY A 404 31.12 -1.27 0.65
CA GLY A 404 29.89 -1.04 1.40
C GLY A 404 28.98 -0.01 0.70
N PRO A 405 27.68 -0.02 0.99
CA PRO A 405 26.73 0.89 0.36
C PRO A 405 27.17 2.35 0.53
N PRO A 406 27.05 3.20 -0.51
CA PRO A 406 27.39 4.61 -0.43
C PRO A 406 26.62 5.25 0.73
N ARG A 407 27.35 5.97 1.58
CA ARG A 407 26.80 6.70 2.74
C ARG A 407 25.73 7.66 2.26
N GLY A 408 24.48 7.45 2.68
CA GLY A 408 23.35 8.36 2.43
C GLY A 408 22.06 7.67 1.97
N GLU A 409 22.12 6.56 1.23
CA GLU A 409 20.93 5.87 0.70
C GLU A 409 20.89 4.38 1.15
N SER A 410 20.85 4.12 2.45
CA SER A 410 20.87 2.76 3.03
C SER A 410 19.52 2.01 3.00
N ALA A 411 18.46 2.63 2.47
CA ALA A 411 17.12 2.05 2.48
C ALA A 411 16.97 0.98 1.38
N ASN A 412 16.65 -0.23 1.81
CA ASN A 412 16.29 -1.36 0.96
C ASN A 412 15.29 -0.95 -0.14
N CYS A 413 15.55 -1.31 -1.41
CA CYS A 413 14.74 -0.85 -2.54
C CYS A 413 13.26 -1.26 -2.44
N VAL A 414 12.95 -2.39 -1.81
CA VAL A 414 11.57 -2.85 -1.54
C VAL A 414 10.91 -1.99 -0.47
N VAL A 415 11.65 -1.58 0.57
CA VAL A 415 11.14 -0.65 1.60
C VAL A 415 10.76 0.68 0.95
N ARG A 416 11.64 1.21 0.08
CA ARG A 416 11.38 2.44 -0.68
C ARG A 416 10.15 2.31 -1.58
N ALA A 417 10.05 1.23 -2.35
CA ALA A 417 8.89 0.98 -3.22
C ALA A 417 7.58 0.82 -2.41
N ASN A 418 7.62 0.16 -1.26
CA ASN A 418 6.47 0.02 -0.37
C ASN A 418 6.03 1.35 0.26
N ARG A 419 6.98 2.23 0.57
CA ARG A 419 6.68 3.60 1.00
C ARG A 419 5.98 4.37 -0.12
N ASN A 420 6.49 4.30 -1.35
CA ASN A 420 5.87 4.95 -2.50
C ASN A 420 4.44 4.44 -2.73
N LEU A 421 4.21 3.14 -2.57
CA LEU A 421 2.86 2.56 -2.58
C LEU A 421 1.94 3.20 -1.53
N LEU A 422 2.39 3.34 -0.28
CA LEU A 422 1.58 4.01 0.75
C LEU A 422 1.31 5.47 0.43
N MET A 423 2.29 6.17 -0.13
CA MET A 423 2.08 7.54 -0.59
C MET A 423 0.99 7.56 -1.65
N SER A 424 1.07 6.73 -2.69
CA SER A 424 0.03 6.65 -3.73
C SER A 424 -1.36 6.34 -3.17
N LEU A 425 -1.45 5.48 -2.14
CA LEU A 425 -2.71 5.22 -1.44
C LEU A 425 -3.26 6.46 -0.71
N ILE A 426 -2.40 7.26 -0.08
CA ILE A 426 -2.81 8.53 0.54
C ILE A 426 -3.26 9.54 -0.53
N SER A 427 -2.55 9.63 -1.66
CA SER A 427 -2.99 10.43 -2.82
C SER A 427 -4.36 10.03 -3.31
N HIS A 428 -4.60 8.72 -3.43
CA HIS A 428 -5.87 8.20 -3.90
C HIS A 428 -7.00 8.50 -2.91
N ALA A 429 -6.76 8.32 -1.61
CA ALA A 429 -7.69 8.69 -0.56
C ALA A 429 -8.03 10.20 -0.55
N HIS A 430 -7.08 11.05 -0.93
CA HIS A 430 -7.30 12.48 -1.12
C HIS A 430 -8.17 12.78 -2.34
N ALA A 431 -7.89 12.13 -3.47
CA ALA A 431 -8.57 12.37 -4.75
C ALA A 431 -10.03 11.88 -4.82
N LEU A 432 -10.48 11.07 -3.85
CA LEU A 432 -11.86 10.59 -3.76
C LEU A 432 -12.80 11.56 -3.02
N GLN A 433 -12.29 12.71 -2.57
CA GLN A 433 -13.06 13.82 -1.98
C GLN A 433 -13.56 14.76 -3.06
#